data_AF-A0A7X9GUF5-F1
#
_entry.id   AF-A0A7X9GUF5-F1
#
_cell.length_a   1.000
_cell.length_b   1.000
_cell.length_c   1.000
_cell.angle_alpha   90.00
_cell.angle_beta   90.00
_cell.angle_gamma   90.00
#
_symmetry.space_group_name_H-M   'P 1'
#
loop_
_entity.id
_entity.type
_entity.pdbx_description
1 polymer ?
#
loop_
_entity_poly.entity_id
_entity_poly.type
_entity_poly.pdbx_seq_one_letter_code
_entity_poly.pdbx_strand_id
1 'polypeptide(L)'
;MSTTRSTGRRRASTHTGSDIPEMPGVDPRLSRTLEVRDHSGQTRRWHLLDSGPLLAERGITPRGTLLAVHGNPTYSFLFRSLVRSDIPWRLIAVDQLEMGWSERTGMKRRYQDRITDLSLLTDALSLRGPVVTVGHDWGGLISTGWALDNRHDLVGMILTNTGVHQKLEESLPKALQLATAPWFRTPSTSITDTFLRTTLALSKPALPKEVQEAYLAPYRSRARRAGIDQFVADIPAAAEHPSRPTLERVAEGIRELDVPTLLAWGPRDITFNDRFLRDLIERVPHADVHRFEKASHLVWEDADVAGMVAEWLHANFGTAEEPRIQAPARRSVSSYAEPAPERHIGAPIAELAADPMHAHRAAVVELGGDEGGGREISWSLLNRRIDDIAAGLLSHGVRPGDRVSLLITPGADLTGVLYACFRIGAVAVVADAGLGTAGLTRAVIGSHPDWFIGIKKALVGARALGWPGRRLSVEQLPTVDRVALGVETSIAELARSGAVMRDLGAPLDAPWPDPEADAAILFTSGSTGPAKGAVLTHRQLGAMFSAVGETLELAPERGLVAGFATFALLGPALGAPTVVPDMDITRPGELTAPALATAIAALGSPAVFTAPAALRNILDTADQLDDAGR
;
A
#
# COMPACT_ATOMS: atom_id res chain seq x y z
N MET A 1 -26.00 28.86 -62.65
CA MET A 1 -25.50 29.75 -61.57
C MET A 1 -26.08 29.29 -60.26
N SER A 2 -25.21 28.96 -59.30
CA SER A 2 -25.41 28.80 -57.85
C SER A 2 -24.78 27.48 -57.39
N THR A 3 -23.50 27.57 -57.02
CA THR A 3 -22.71 26.49 -56.43
C THR A 3 -22.58 26.72 -54.94
N THR A 4 -23.07 25.76 -54.16
CA THR A 4 -22.98 25.61 -52.72
C THR A 4 -21.51 25.44 -52.26
N ARG A 5 -21.07 26.26 -51.30
CA ARG A 5 -19.75 26.15 -50.66
C ARG A 5 -19.80 25.15 -49.50
N SER A 6 -19.05 24.06 -49.65
CA SER A 6 -18.70 23.11 -48.59
C SER A 6 -17.61 23.70 -47.68
N THR A 7 -17.87 23.77 -46.38
CA THR A 7 -16.93 24.15 -45.32
C THR A 7 -16.06 22.95 -44.93
N GLY A 8 -14.85 22.87 -45.49
CA GLY A 8 -13.87 21.84 -45.14
C GLY A 8 -13.22 22.09 -43.77
N ARG A 9 -13.31 21.10 -42.86
CA ARG A 9 -12.45 20.96 -41.68
C ARG A 9 -10.98 20.86 -42.13
N ARG A 10 -10.14 21.85 -41.78
CA ARG A 10 -8.69 21.79 -42.02
C ARG A 10 -8.06 20.73 -41.09
N ARG A 11 -7.41 19.73 -41.68
CA ARG A 11 -6.47 18.84 -40.98
C ARG A 11 -5.30 19.67 -40.44
N ALA A 12 -4.93 19.44 -39.18
CA ALA A 12 -3.76 20.04 -38.55
C ALA A 12 -2.48 19.61 -39.26
N SER A 13 -1.61 20.57 -39.62
CA SER A 13 -0.30 20.31 -40.22
C SER A 13 0.70 19.90 -39.15
N THR A 14 1.36 18.76 -39.35
CA THR A 14 2.47 18.29 -38.53
C THR A 14 3.79 18.89 -39.04
N HIS A 15 4.50 19.64 -38.19
CA HIS A 15 5.89 20.06 -38.44
C HIS A 15 6.83 19.22 -37.57
N THR A 16 7.81 18.56 -38.20
CA THR A 16 8.94 17.91 -37.51
C THR A 16 9.93 19.01 -37.12
N GLY A 17 10.01 19.33 -35.81
CA GLY A 17 10.78 20.46 -35.30
C GLY A 17 12.29 20.21 -35.29
N SER A 18 13.06 21.13 -35.88
CA SER A 18 14.54 21.08 -36.00
C SER A 18 15.33 21.56 -34.78
N ASP A 19 14.67 21.93 -33.67
CA ASP A 19 15.29 22.68 -32.57
C ASP A 19 15.32 21.92 -31.21
N ILE A 20 14.87 20.67 -31.17
CA ILE A 20 14.86 19.85 -29.96
C ILE A 20 16.11 18.96 -29.96
N PRO A 21 17.00 19.04 -28.95
CA PRO A 21 18.16 18.17 -28.85
C PRO A 21 17.76 16.69 -28.76
N GLU A 22 18.64 15.80 -29.21
CA GLU A 22 18.47 14.37 -28.96
C GLU A 22 18.37 14.09 -27.45
N MET A 23 17.37 13.30 -27.07
CA MET A 23 17.09 12.94 -25.69
C MET A 23 17.41 11.45 -25.47
N PRO A 24 18.15 11.08 -24.41
CA PRO A 24 18.60 9.71 -24.22
C PRO A 24 17.42 8.77 -23.98
N GLY A 25 17.32 7.71 -24.80
CA GLY A 25 16.22 6.74 -24.73
C GLY A 25 14.90 7.22 -25.36
N VAL A 26 14.90 8.31 -26.14
CA VAL A 26 13.75 8.75 -26.95
C VAL A 26 14.08 8.60 -28.41
N ASP A 27 13.29 7.84 -29.16
CA ASP A 27 13.35 7.86 -30.63
C ASP A 27 12.89 9.24 -31.14
N PRO A 28 13.72 9.98 -31.90
CA PRO A 28 13.38 11.33 -32.35
C PRO A 28 12.06 11.42 -33.14
N ARG A 29 11.64 10.32 -33.78
CA ARG A 29 10.38 10.25 -34.53
C ARG A 29 9.13 10.33 -33.66
N LEU A 30 9.26 10.11 -32.35
CA LEU A 30 8.18 10.29 -31.39
C LEU A 30 7.82 11.78 -31.22
N SER A 31 8.78 12.68 -31.39
CA SER A 31 8.59 14.10 -31.14
C SER A 31 7.67 14.74 -32.17
N ARG A 32 6.62 15.40 -31.69
CA ARG A 32 5.62 16.07 -32.53
C ARG A 32 5.19 17.39 -31.88
N THR A 33 4.85 18.36 -32.72
CA THR A 33 4.13 19.57 -32.29
C THR A 33 2.72 19.62 -32.85
N LEU A 34 1.82 20.26 -32.11
CA LEU A 34 0.43 20.47 -32.48
C LEU A 34 -0.04 21.87 -32.05
N GLU A 35 -0.76 22.55 -32.92
CA GLU A 35 -1.40 23.83 -32.63
C GLU A 35 -2.83 23.59 -32.14
N VAL A 36 -3.11 23.98 -30.89
CA VAL A 36 -4.41 23.74 -30.23
C VAL A 36 -4.86 24.99 -29.50
N ARG A 37 -6.16 25.29 -29.53
CA ARG A 37 -6.70 26.38 -28.71
C ARG A 37 -6.62 26.02 -27.23
N ASP A 38 -6.12 26.94 -26.42
CA ASP A 38 -6.16 26.83 -24.96
C ASP A 38 -7.53 27.28 -24.40
N HIS A 39 -7.69 27.18 -23.08
CA HIS A 39 -8.87 27.60 -22.33
C HIS A 39 -9.24 29.09 -22.52
N SER A 40 -8.29 29.93 -22.95
CA SER A 40 -8.53 31.34 -23.30
C SER A 40 -9.00 31.53 -24.75
N GLY A 41 -9.05 30.46 -25.54
CA GLY A 41 -9.40 30.46 -26.95
C GLY A 41 -8.25 30.80 -27.90
N GLN A 42 -7.04 31.02 -27.40
CA GLN A 42 -5.86 31.33 -28.21
C GLN A 42 -5.19 30.05 -28.69
N THR A 43 -4.80 29.99 -29.97
CA THR A 43 -4.03 28.87 -30.51
C THR A 43 -2.62 28.86 -29.90
N ARG A 44 -2.23 27.72 -29.33
CA ARG A 44 -0.94 27.48 -28.70
C ARG A 44 -0.24 26.28 -29.28
N ARG A 45 1.09 26.35 -29.31
CA ARG A 45 1.94 25.23 -29.73
C ARG A 45 2.24 24.29 -28.57
N TRP A 46 1.73 23.07 -28.68
CA TRP A 46 2.05 21.94 -27.81
C TRP A 46 3.17 21.12 -28.41
N HIS A 47 4.03 20.58 -27.55
CA HIS A 47 4.92 19.47 -27.85
C HIS A 47 4.41 18.20 -27.16
N LEU A 48 4.59 17.05 -27.80
CA LEU A 48 4.27 15.74 -27.25
C LEU A 48 5.11 14.64 -27.89
N LEU A 49 5.21 13.50 -27.22
CA LEU A 49 5.71 12.25 -27.77
C LEU A 49 4.54 11.37 -28.21
N ASP A 50 4.55 10.88 -29.45
CA ASP A 50 3.50 10.04 -30.05
C ASP A 50 4.11 8.75 -30.61
N SER A 51 3.83 7.60 -29.99
CA SER A 51 4.37 6.30 -30.45
C SER A 51 3.58 5.65 -31.59
N GLY A 52 2.48 6.27 -32.04
CA GLY A 52 1.63 5.75 -33.10
C GLY A 52 2.39 5.36 -34.39
N PRO A 53 3.28 6.21 -34.92
CA PRO A 53 4.08 5.87 -36.10
C PRO A 53 4.98 4.65 -35.91
N LEU A 54 5.63 4.51 -34.74
CA LEU A 54 6.50 3.37 -34.45
C LEU A 54 5.71 2.06 -34.33
N LEU A 55 4.49 2.10 -33.78
CA LEU A 55 3.62 0.94 -33.72
C LEU A 55 3.15 0.52 -35.11
N ALA A 56 2.77 1.49 -35.96
CA ALA A 56 2.36 1.24 -37.34
C ALA A 56 3.47 0.60 -38.19
N GLU A 57 4.72 1.07 -38.06
CA GLU A 57 5.89 0.47 -38.73
C GLU A 57 6.12 -0.99 -38.32
N ARG A 58 5.78 -1.35 -37.07
CA ARG A 58 5.87 -2.72 -36.55
C ARG A 58 4.64 -3.57 -36.89
N GLY A 59 3.65 -3.02 -37.60
CA GLY A 59 2.38 -3.70 -37.89
C GLY A 59 1.50 -3.92 -36.65
N ILE A 60 1.74 -3.18 -35.56
CA ILE A 60 0.99 -3.30 -34.31
C ILE A 60 -0.16 -2.31 -34.35
N THR A 61 -1.40 -2.82 -34.34
CA THR A 61 -2.57 -1.99 -34.10
C THR A 61 -2.69 -1.71 -32.60
N PRO A 62 -2.62 -0.45 -32.15
CA PRO A 62 -2.67 -0.14 -30.73
C PRO A 62 -4.00 -0.56 -30.12
N ARG A 63 -3.95 -1.14 -28.91
CA ARG A 63 -5.17 -1.53 -28.17
C ARG A 63 -5.97 -0.34 -27.66
N GLY A 64 -5.27 0.75 -27.43
CA GLY A 64 -5.77 2.00 -26.87
C GLY A 64 -4.62 3.00 -26.74
N THR A 65 -4.87 4.08 -26.02
CA THR A 65 -3.88 5.14 -25.79
C THR A 65 -3.50 5.25 -24.32
N LEU A 66 -2.20 5.29 -24.02
CA LEU A 66 -1.66 5.76 -22.75
C LEU A 66 -1.51 7.29 -22.84
N LEU A 67 -2.35 8.04 -22.14
CA LEU A 67 -2.27 9.50 -22.04
C LEU A 67 -1.38 9.87 -20.85
N ALA A 68 -0.11 10.16 -21.10
CA ALA A 68 0.87 10.42 -20.07
C ALA A 68 1.07 11.92 -19.80
N VAL A 69 0.85 12.32 -18.56
CA VAL A 69 0.87 13.71 -18.09
C VAL A 69 1.89 13.83 -16.96
N HIS A 70 2.91 14.65 -17.19
CA HIS A 70 4.00 14.88 -16.24
C HIS A 70 3.63 15.95 -15.21
N GLY A 71 4.49 16.16 -14.22
CA GLY A 71 4.35 17.25 -13.25
C GLY A 71 5.51 18.26 -13.27
N ASN A 72 5.75 18.91 -12.14
CA ASN A 72 6.73 19.97 -11.98
C ASN A 72 8.02 19.43 -11.33
N PRO A 73 9.23 19.71 -11.87
CA PRO A 73 9.58 20.48 -13.06
C PRO A 73 9.96 19.62 -14.28
N THR A 74 9.28 18.49 -14.47
CA THR A 74 9.56 17.52 -15.54
C THR A 74 8.79 17.85 -16.84
N TYR A 75 8.85 16.94 -17.83
CA TYR A 75 8.10 17.00 -19.09
C TYR A 75 7.93 15.59 -19.67
N SER A 76 7.37 15.44 -20.88
CA SER A 76 7.07 14.15 -21.54
C SER A 76 8.22 13.14 -21.56
N PHE A 77 9.48 13.60 -21.53
CA PHE A 77 10.69 12.78 -21.42
C PHE A 77 10.67 11.78 -20.25
N LEU A 78 9.95 12.10 -19.16
CA LEU A 78 9.77 11.22 -18.00
C LEU A 78 9.17 9.85 -18.37
N PHE A 79 8.31 9.82 -19.40
CA PHE A 79 7.55 8.62 -19.79
C PHE A 79 8.16 7.86 -20.96
N ARG A 80 9.39 8.20 -21.39
CA ARG A 80 10.05 7.56 -22.53
C ARG A 80 10.15 6.04 -22.42
N SER A 81 10.27 5.54 -21.18
CA SER A 81 10.34 4.11 -20.88
C SER A 81 9.04 3.36 -21.18
N LEU A 82 7.91 4.04 -21.42
CA LEU A 82 6.66 3.38 -21.85
C LEU A 82 6.67 2.97 -23.33
N VAL A 83 7.63 3.43 -24.14
CA VAL A 83 7.76 3.00 -25.54
C VAL A 83 8.58 1.72 -25.61
N ARG A 84 7.90 0.58 -25.43
CA ARG A 84 8.51 -0.76 -25.40
C ARG A 84 7.75 -1.75 -26.28
N SER A 85 8.38 -2.88 -26.61
CA SER A 85 7.75 -3.92 -27.44
C SER A 85 6.66 -4.70 -26.71
N ASP A 86 6.76 -4.83 -25.39
CA ASP A 86 5.81 -5.50 -24.50
C ASP A 86 4.62 -4.61 -24.10
N ILE A 87 4.57 -3.36 -24.57
CA ILE A 87 3.46 -2.43 -24.37
C ILE A 87 2.84 -2.09 -25.73
N PRO A 88 1.86 -2.88 -26.23
CA PRO A 88 1.20 -2.66 -27.51
C PRO A 88 0.13 -1.55 -27.45
N TRP A 89 0.43 -0.45 -26.76
CA TRP A 89 -0.43 0.70 -26.57
C TRP A 89 0.23 1.95 -27.15
N ARG A 90 -0.56 2.84 -27.74
CA ARG A 90 -0.07 4.12 -28.25
C ARG A 90 0.23 5.04 -27.07
N LEU A 91 1.46 5.50 -26.94
CA LEU A 91 1.82 6.52 -25.97
C LEU A 91 1.54 7.91 -26.57
N ILE A 92 0.82 8.74 -25.83
CA ILE A 92 0.76 10.18 -26.00
C ILE A 92 1.27 10.81 -24.70
N ALA A 93 2.55 11.19 -24.67
CA ALA A 93 3.13 11.89 -23.52
C ALA A 93 3.22 13.38 -23.82
N VAL A 94 2.47 14.20 -23.09
CA VAL A 94 2.31 15.63 -23.39
C VAL A 94 3.36 16.45 -22.66
N ASP A 95 3.84 17.54 -23.26
CA ASP A 95 4.46 18.64 -22.52
C ASP A 95 3.38 19.66 -22.21
N GLN A 96 3.07 19.86 -20.94
CA GLN A 96 2.09 20.89 -20.56
C GLN A 96 2.54 22.28 -21.04
N LEU A 97 1.61 23.16 -21.39
CA LEU A 97 1.93 24.56 -21.68
C LEU A 97 2.72 25.17 -20.51
N GLU A 98 3.71 26.01 -20.84
CA GLU A 98 4.76 26.51 -19.93
C GLU A 98 5.86 25.50 -19.53
N MET A 99 5.75 24.23 -19.89
CA MET A 99 6.71 23.16 -19.54
C MET A 99 7.32 22.51 -20.78
N GLY A 100 8.40 21.74 -20.58
CA GLY A 100 9.09 21.01 -21.67
C GLY A 100 9.34 21.90 -22.90
N TRP A 101 9.08 21.37 -24.08
CA TRP A 101 9.24 22.04 -25.38
C TRP A 101 7.96 22.73 -25.89
N SER A 102 6.86 22.66 -25.14
CA SER A 102 5.65 23.45 -25.40
C SER A 102 5.89 24.96 -25.27
N GLU A 103 4.98 25.75 -25.84
CA GLU A 103 5.05 27.21 -25.84
C GLU A 103 5.18 27.81 -24.43
N ARG A 104 5.93 28.92 -24.31
CA ARG A 104 5.95 29.80 -23.13
C ARG A 104 5.06 31.00 -23.43
N THR A 105 3.85 30.99 -22.93
CA THR A 105 2.84 32.03 -23.20
C THR A 105 2.93 33.19 -22.20
N GLY A 106 3.58 32.97 -21.05
CA GLY A 106 3.64 33.94 -19.96
C GLY A 106 2.35 34.09 -19.16
N MET A 107 1.27 33.40 -19.56
CA MET A 107 0.00 33.39 -18.84
C MET A 107 0.12 32.60 -17.54
N LYS A 108 -0.58 33.05 -16.50
CA LYS A 108 -0.76 32.28 -15.26
C LYS A 108 -1.92 31.30 -15.45
N ARG A 109 -1.62 30.01 -15.48
CA ARG A 109 -2.63 28.94 -15.57
C ARG A 109 -2.88 28.33 -14.21
N ARG A 110 -4.15 28.33 -13.80
CA ARG A 110 -4.63 27.64 -12.60
C ARG A 110 -4.90 26.18 -12.90
N TYR A 111 -5.15 25.40 -11.85
CA TYR A 111 -5.37 23.97 -11.96
C TYR A 111 -6.51 23.61 -12.94
N GLN A 112 -7.68 24.26 -12.86
CA GLN A 112 -8.78 24.01 -13.79
C GLN A 112 -8.44 24.36 -15.25
N ASP A 113 -7.66 25.43 -15.46
CA ASP A 113 -7.23 25.83 -16.80
C ASP A 113 -6.38 24.72 -17.44
N ARG A 114 -5.52 24.06 -16.65
CA ARG A 114 -4.67 22.96 -17.12
C ARG A 114 -5.45 21.72 -17.50
N ILE A 115 -6.50 21.37 -16.74
CA ILE A 115 -7.42 20.28 -17.07
C ILE A 115 -8.17 20.59 -18.38
N THR A 116 -8.62 21.83 -18.52
CA THR A 116 -9.33 22.29 -19.73
C THR A 116 -8.41 22.26 -20.95
N ASP A 117 -7.20 22.79 -20.81
CA ASP A 117 -6.14 22.78 -21.83
C ASP A 117 -5.81 21.35 -22.29
N LEU A 118 -5.70 20.40 -21.35
CA LEU A 118 -5.48 18.98 -21.67
C LEU A 118 -6.66 18.38 -22.44
N SER A 119 -7.91 18.68 -22.03
CA SER A 119 -9.11 18.18 -22.70
C SER A 119 -9.21 18.69 -24.15
N LEU A 120 -8.89 19.97 -24.37
CA LEU A 120 -8.84 20.57 -25.70
C LEU A 120 -7.75 19.93 -26.59
N LEU A 121 -6.59 19.60 -26.00
CA LEU A 121 -5.54 18.85 -26.70
C LEU A 121 -5.99 17.46 -27.11
N THR A 122 -6.62 16.70 -26.20
CA THR A 122 -7.08 15.34 -26.50
C THR A 122 -8.19 15.34 -27.57
N ASP A 123 -9.06 16.34 -27.56
CA ASP A 123 -10.04 16.55 -28.63
C ASP A 123 -9.40 16.86 -29.98
N ALA A 124 -8.40 17.75 -30.00
CA ALA A 124 -7.67 18.08 -31.23
C ALA A 124 -6.90 16.87 -31.81
N LEU A 125 -6.44 15.98 -30.95
CA LEU A 125 -5.84 14.69 -31.33
C LEU A 125 -6.89 13.63 -31.74
N SER A 126 -8.18 13.91 -31.53
CA SER A 126 -9.27 12.95 -31.69
C SER A 126 -9.01 11.66 -30.90
N LEU A 127 -8.44 11.80 -29.70
CA LEU A 127 -8.31 10.68 -28.77
C LEU A 127 -9.71 10.32 -28.29
N ARG A 128 -10.21 9.21 -28.81
CA ARG A 128 -11.43 8.54 -28.36
C ARG A 128 -11.03 7.21 -27.75
N GLY A 129 -11.79 6.76 -26.75
CA GLY A 129 -11.50 5.56 -25.96
C GLY A 129 -11.20 4.33 -26.83
N PRO A 130 -10.43 3.36 -26.33
CA PRO A 130 -10.02 3.23 -24.92
C PRO A 130 -8.74 4.03 -24.55
N VAL A 131 -8.82 4.84 -23.49
CA VAL A 131 -7.70 5.61 -22.92
C VAL A 131 -7.37 5.15 -21.50
N VAL A 132 -6.09 4.91 -21.23
CA VAL A 132 -5.54 4.78 -19.88
C VAL A 132 -4.75 6.04 -19.56
N THR A 133 -5.10 6.76 -18.51
CA THR A 133 -4.32 7.93 -18.07
C THR A 133 -3.08 7.50 -17.29
N VAL A 134 -1.98 8.22 -17.46
CA VAL A 134 -0.73 8.01 -16.70
C VAL A 134 -0.30 9.35 -16.12
N GLY A 135 -0.36 9.50 -14.80
CA GLY A 135 -0.12 10.77 -14.14
C GLY A 135 1.00 10.70 -13.10
N HIS A 136 1.88 11.70 -13.11
CA HIS A 136 2.96 11.84 -12.13
C HIS A 136 3.00 13.26 -11.55
N ASP A 137 3.22 13.42 -10.23
CA ASP A 137 3.25 14.74 -9.57
C ASP A 137 1.96 15.54 -9.93
N TRP A 138 2.02 16.80 -10.32
CA TRP A 138 0.90 17.61 -10.85
C TRP A 138 0.17 16.95 -12.02
N GLY A 139 0.86 16.12 -12.80
CA GLY A 139 0.24 15.36 -13.86
C GLY A 139 -0.75 14.32 -13.36
N GLY A 140 -0.58 13.79 -12.14
CA GLY A 140 -1.57 12.93 -11.49
C GLY A 140 -2.87 13.68 -11.19
N LEU A 141 -2.77 14.88 -10.63
CA LEU A 141 -3.93 15.76 -10.41
C LEU A 141 -4.65 16.08 -11.74
N ILE A 142 -3.90 16.58 -12.72
CA ILE A 142 -4.45 17.07 -13.99
C ILE A 142 -5.04 15.93 -14.83
N SER A 143 -4.37 14.78 -14.89
CA SER A 143 -4.90 13.60 -15.59
C SER A 143 -6.13 13.00 -14.90
N THR A 144 -6.21 13.05 -13.57
CA THR A 144 -7.43 12.66 -12.83
C THR A 144 -8.58 13.61 -13.16
N GLY A 145 -8.33 14.93 -13.17
CA GLY A 145 -9.32 15.91 -13.61
C GLY A 145 -9.82 15.65 -15.04
N TRP A 146 -8.91 15.35 -15.96
CA TRP A 146 -9.27 14.95 -17.33
C TRP A 146 -10.09 13.65 -17.36
N ALA A 147 -9.72 12.65 -16.55
CA ALA A 147 -10.43 11.38 -16.45
C ALA A 147 -11.88 11.57 -15.99
N LEU A 148 -12.12 12.48 -15.04
CA LEU A 148 -13.46 12.83 -14.55
C LEU A 148 -14.30 13.55 -15.62
N ASP A 149 -13.67 14.42 -16.40
CA ASP A 149 -14.35 15.21 -17.44
C ASP A 149 -14.58 14.35 -18.73
N ASN A 150 -13.80 13.27 -18.92
CA ASN A 150 -13.80 12.42 -20.13
C ASN A 150 -14.03 10.93 -19.81
N ARG A 151 -14.89 10.62 -18.82
CA ARG A 151 -15.15 9.23 -18.36
C ARG A 151 -15.55 8.26 -19.46
N HIS A 152 -16.19 8.75 -20.52
CA HIS A 152 -16.65 7.95 -21.65
C HIS A 152 -15.51 7.37 -22.50
N ASP A 153 -14.33 8.00 -22.47
CA ASP A 153 -13.14 7.54 -23.19
C ASP A 153 -12.18 6.75 -22.27
N LEU A 154 -12.37 6.81 -20.96
CA LEU A 154 -11.48 6.24 -19.94
C LEU A 154 -11.74 4.74 -19.71
N VAL A 155 -10.67 3.94 -19.70
CA VAL A 155 -10.73 2.51 -19.34
C VAL A 155 -9.77 2.10 -18.23
N GLY A 156 -8.87 2.98 -17.80
CA GLY A 156 -7.94 2.70 -16.71
C GLY A 156 -7.14 3.94 -16.29
N MET A 157 -6.49 3.86 -15.13
CA MET A 157 -5.71 4.96 -14.58
C MET A 157 -4.42 4.47 -13.92
N ILE A 158 -3.32 5.16 -14.15
CA ILE A 158 -2.03 4.87 -13.54
C ILE A 158 -1.55 6.15 -12.86
N LEU A 159 -1.38 6.13 -11.55
CA LEU A 159 -0.91 7.27 -10.76
C LEU A 159 0.41 6.94 -10.08
N THR A 160 1.39 7.84 -10.18
CA THR A 160 2.68 7.68 -9.53
C THR A 160 3.07 8.94 -8.77
N ASN A 161 3.51 8.80 -7.52
CA ASN A 161 3.98 9.88 -6.63
C ASN A 161 3.28 11.23 -6.86
N THR A 162 1.98 11.27 -6.57
CA THR A 162 1.10 12.42 -6.78
C THR A 162 0.28 12.72 -5.53
N GLY A 163 -0.53 13.76 -5.52
CA GLY A 163 -1.39 14.08 -4.38
C GLY A 163 -2.69 14.71 -4.83
N VAL A 164 -3.78 13.93 -4.84
CA VAL A 164 -5.09 14.43 -5.28
C VAL A 164 -5.81 15.26 -4.22
N HIS A 165 -5.33 15.24 -2.97
CA HIS A 165 -5.95 15.94 -1.85
C HIS A 165 -4.92 16.33 -0.76
N GLN A 166 -5.19 17.45 -0.07
CA GLN A 166 -4.46 17.97 1.07
C GLN A 166 -5.48 18.57 2.05
N LYS A 167 -5.60 18.03 3.28
CA LYS A 167 -6.53 18.55 4.29
C LYS A 167 -6.13 19.96 4.74
N LEU A 168 -7.10 20.77 5.17
CA LEU A 168 -6.86 22.16 5.59
C LEU A 168 -6.06 22.25 6.88
N GLU A 169 -6.28 21.32 7.81
CA GLU A 169 -5.59 21.25 9.09
C GLU A 169 -4.18 20.67 8.94
N GLU A 170 -3.87 20.04 7.81
CA GLU A 170 -2.57 19.41 7.55
C GLU A 170 -1.58 20.43 7.00
N SER A 171 -0.44 20.56 7.68
CA SER A 171 0.70 21.28 7.13
C SER A 171 1.27 20.54 5.92
N LEU A 172 1.67 21.31 4.89
CA LEU A 172 2.41 20.75 3.76
C LEU A 172 3.68 20.02 4.25
N PRO A 173 4.19 19.02 3.53
CA PRO A 173 5.53 18.49 3.75
C PRO A 173 6.58 19.61 3.87
N LYS A 174 7.55 19.48 4.77
CA LYS A 174 8.55 20.54 5.04
C LYS A 174 9.27 21.03 3.79
N ALA A 175 9.54 20.12 2.85
CA ALA A 175 10.14 20.45 1.55
C ALA A 175 9.23 21.40 0.73
N LEU A 176 7.93 21.12 0.70
CA LEU A 176 6.94 21.97 0.02
C LEU A 176 6.74 23.30 0.75
N GLN A 177 6.71 23.33 2.09
CA GLN A 177 6.64 24.59 2.84
C GLN A 177 7.77 25.54 2.44
N LEU A 178 9.01 25.04 2.38
CA LEU A 178 10.17 25.82 1.94
C LEU A 178 10.02 26.26 0.47
N ALA A 179 9.64 25.34 -0.43
CA ALA A 179 9.45 25.65 -1.85
C ALA A 179 8.36 26.71 -2.09
N THR A 180 7.31 26.73 -1.28
CA THR A 180 6.21 27.71 -1.38
C THR A 180 6.48 29.03 -0.66
N ALA A 181 7.55 29.12 0.15
CA ALA A 181 7.82 30.31 0.95
C ALA A 181 8.01 31.56 0.05
N PRO A 182 7.32 32.69 0.30
CA PRO A 182 7.33 33.84 -0.61
C PRO A 182 8.72 34.40 -0.95
N TRP A 183 9.64 34.35 0.01
CA TRP A 183 11.02 34.83 -0.14
C TRP A 183 11.94 33.83 -0.85
N PHE A 184 11.54 32.55 -0.96
CA PHE A 184 12.37 31.47 -1.51
C PHE A 184 11.87 30.93 -2.85
N ARG A 185 10.55 30.95 -3.09
CA ARG A 185 9.89 30.35 -4.26
C ARG A 185 10.45 30.89 -5.58
N THR A 186 10.31 32.19 -5.86
CA THR A 186 10.75 32.77 -7.13
C THR A 186 12.27 32.65 -7.35
N PRO A 187 13.13 32.91 -6.34
CA PRO A 187 14.56 32.66 -6.45
C PRO A 187 14.92 31.23 -6.84
N SER A 188 14.33 30.23 -6.18
CA SER A 188 14.69 28.82 -6.38
C SER A 188 14.10 28.19 -7.65
N THR A 189 12.94 28.65 -8.12
CA THR A 189 12.20 28.03 -9.22
C THR A 189 12.47 28.66 -10.59
N SER A 190 12.49 30.01 -10.68
CA SER A 190 12.57 30.72 -11.96
C SER A 190 13.87 31.48 -12.15
N ILE A 191 14.37 32.17 -11.12
CA ILE A 191 15.61 32.95 -11.22
C ILE A 191 16.79 32.00 -11.42
N THR A 192 16.96 31.02 -10.53
CA THR A 192 17.95 29.94 -10.66
C THR A 192 17.29 28.64 -11.18
N ASP A 193 18.10 27.61 -11.38
CA ASP A 193 17.64 26.24 -11.67
C ASP A 193 17.69 25.33 -10.42
N THR A 194 17.78 25.94 -9.22
CA THR A 194 17.96 25.21 -7.95
C THR A 194 16.85 24.19 -7.72
N PHE A 195 15.59 24.59 -7.89
CA PHE A 195 14.44 23.70 -7.71
C PHE A 195 14.52 22.47 -8.62
N LEU A 196 14.79 22.68 -9.91
CA LEU A 196 14.95 21.61 -10.89
C LEU A 196 16.11 20.66 -10.53
N ARG A 197 17.29 21.20 -10.19
CA ARG A 197 18.44 20.38 -9.75
C ARG A 197 18.16 19.62 -8.46
N THR A 198 17.49 20.25 -7.50
CA THR A 198 17.09 19.60 -6.25
C THR A 198 16.14 18.45 -6.51
N THR A 199 15.12 18.64 -7.37
CA THR A 199 14.20 17.55 -7.75
C THR A 199 14.93 16.38 -8.40
N LEU A 200 15.84 16.65 -9.35
CA LEU A 200 16.63 15.58 -10.01
C LEU A 200 17.52 14.82 -9.01
N ALA A 201 18.08 15.53 -8.02
CA ALA A 201 18.93 14.94 -6.98
C ALA A 201 18.16 14.10 -5.95
N LEU A 202 16.82 14.13 -5.95
CA LEU A 202 16.01 13.24 -5.09
C LEU A 202 16.04 11.79 -5.57
N SER A 203 16.32 11.54 -6.85
CA SER A 203 16.37 10.21 -7.47
C SER A 203 17.42 9.32 -6.80
N LYS A 204 17.08 8.03 -6.64
CA LYS A 204 17.95 7.00 -6.07
C LYS A 204 17.84 5.72 -6.90
N PRO A 205 18.92 5.32 -7.63
CA PRO A 205 20.26 5.90 -7.65
C PRO A 205 20.34 7.28 -8.33
N ALA A 206 21.50 7.94 -8.23
CA ALA A 206 21.71 9.21 -8.91
C ALA A 206 21.57 9.04 -10.44
N LEU A 207 20.85 9.97 -11.06
CA LEU A 207 20.58 9.93 -12.50
C LEU A 207 21.88 10.04 -13.33
N PRO A 208 22.00 9.33 -14.46
CA PRO A 208 23.07 9.55 -15.41
C PRO A 208 23.12 11.02 -15.88
N LYS A 209 24.33 11.53 -16.14
CA LYS A 209 24.53 12.94 -16.49
C LYS A 209 23.73 13.38 -17.71
N GLU A 210 23.69 12.55 -18.75
CA GLU A 210 22.90 12.79 -19.97
C GLU A 210 21.40 12.89 -19.71
N VAL A 211 20.86 12.10 -18.77
CA VAL A 211 19.45 12.16 -18.34
C VAL A 211 19.19 13.47 -17.58
N GLN A 212 20.10 13.87 -16.69
CA GLN A 212 19.99 15.16 -16.01
C GLN A 212 20.03 16.34 -17.00
N GLU A 213 20.93 16.29 -17.98
CA GLU A 213 21.05 17.31 -19.03
C GLU A 213 19.79 17.39 -19.91
N ALA A 214 19.17 16.26 -20.22
CA ALA A 214 17.90 16.20 -20.93
C ALA A 214 16.76 16.86 -20.13
N TYR A 215 16.70 16.67 -18.80
CA TYR A 215 15.76 17.39 -17.95
C TYR A 215 16.03 18.90 -17.88
N LEU A 216 17.30 19.31 -17.90
CA LEU A 216 17.70 20.72 -17.84
C LEU A 216 17.52 21.47 -19.17
N ALA A 217 17.58 20.75 -20.31
CA ALA A 217 17.63 21.35 -21.64
C ALA A 217 16.48 22.33 -21.95
N PRO A 218 15.20 22.04 -21.62
CA PRO A 218 14.11 22.97 -21.88
C PRO A 218 14.17 24.23 -21.00
N TYR A 219 14.94 24.25 -19.92
CA TYR A 219 14.85 25.23 -18.84
C TYR A 219 16.12 26.09 -18.67
N ARG A 220 16.95 26.21 -19.72
CA ARG A 220 18.25 26.91 -19.64
C ARG A 220 18.16 28.40 -19.27
N SER A 221 17.08 29.10 -19.64
CA SER A 221 16.90 30.52 -19.33
C SER A 221 15.82 30.79 -18.27
N ARG A 222 15.91 31.93 -17.58
CA ARG A 222 14.91 32.37 -16.60
C ARG A 222 13.48 32.41 -17.19
N ALA A 223 13.34 32.94 -18.41
CA ALA A 223 12.05 33.00 -19.09
C ALA A 223 11.43 31.60 -19.31
N ARG A 224 12.28 30.59 -19.57
CA ARG A 224 11.83 29.21 -19.76
C ARG A 224 11.46 28.50 -18.46
N ARG A 225 11.88 29.02 -17.30
CA ARG A 225 11.58 28.51 -15.96
C ARG A 225 10.38 29.18 -15.27
N ALA A 226 9.75 30.18 -15.90
CA ALA A 226 8.57 30.83 -15.34
C ALA A 226 7.40 29.86 -15.08
N GLY A 227 7.26 28.82 -15.91
CA GLY A 227 6.26 27.76 -15.70
C GLY A 227 6.47 26.99 -14.39
N ILE A 228 7.71 26.67 -14.04
CA ILE A 228 8.05 25.96 -12.78
C ILE A 228 7.55 26.75 -11.57
N ASP A 229 7.82 28.06 -11.56
CA ASP A 229 7.38 28.96 -10.50
C ASP A 229 5.85 29.00 -10.37
N GLN A 230 5.13 29.00 -11.49
CA GLN A 230 3.67 29.02 -11.52
C GLN A 230 3.05 27.72 -10.98
N PHE A 231 3.62 26.56 -11.30
CA PHE A 231 3.14 25.29 -10.72
C PHE A 231 3.30 25.28 -9.20
N VAL A 232 4.42 25.79 -8.67
CA VAL A 232 4.60 25.90 -7.21
C VAL A 232 3.64 26.95 -6.61
N ALA A 233 3.40 28.05 -7.32
CA ALA A 233 2.49 29.11 -6.87
C ALA A 233 1.02 28.66 -6.78
N ASP A 234 0.63 27.67 -7.59
CA ASP A 234 -0.76 27.21 -7.72
C ASP A 234 -1.10 26.06 -6.76
N ILE A 235 -0.18 25.65 -5.87
CA ILE A 235 -0.42 24.61 -4.86
C ILE A 235 -1.55 25.07 -3.91
N PRO A 236 -2.72 24.40 -3.91
CA PRO A 236 -3.91 24.85 -3.20
C PRO A 236 -3.87 24.49 -1.70
N ALA A 237 -2.93 25.09 -0.95
CA ALA A 237 -2.73 24.77 0.46
C ALA A 237 -3.69 25.50 1.42
N ALA A 238 -4.22 26.67 1.04
CA ALA A 238 -5.17 27.46 1.84
C ALA A 238 -6.62 27.20 1.41
N ALA A 239 -7.61 27.50 2.27
CA ALA A 239 -9.03 27.35 1.94
C ALA A 239 -9.46 28.33 0.84
N GLU A 240 -8.89 29.53 0.84
CA GLU A 240 -9.20 30.65 -0.05
C GLU A 240 -8.43 30.57 -1.36
N HIS A 241 -7.59 29.54 -1.54
CA HIS A 241 -6.77 29.40 -2.72
C HIS A 241 -7.65 29.19 -3.97
N PRO A 242 -7.46 29.93 -5.08
CA PRO A 242 -8.35 29.86 -6.24
C PRO A 242 -8.50 28.47 -6.87
N SER A 243 -7.48 27.62 -6.74
CA SER A 243 -7.47 26.24 -7.25
C SER A 243 -8.02 25.21 -6.24
N ARG A 244 -8.40 25.62 -5.03
CA ARG A 244 -8.95 24.74 -3.97
C ARG A 244 -10.26 24.06 -4.39
N PRO A 245 -11.27 24.76 -4.96
CA PRO A 245 -12.51 24.11 -5.38
C PRO A 245 -12.28 23.00 -6.42
N THR A 246 -11.31 23.20 -7.33
CA THR A 246 -10.92 22.17 -8.30
C THR A 246 -10.22 20.99 -7.64
N LEU A 247 -9.36 21.22 -6.65
CA LEU A 247 -8.75 20.16 -5.84
C LEU A 247 -9.84 19.30 -5.19
N GLU A 248 -10.79 19.91 -4.50
CA GLU A 248 -11.87 19.21 -3.80
C GLU A 248 -12.76 18.42 -4.76
N ARG A 249 -13.13 19.01 -5.91
CA ARG A 249 -13.87 18.32 -6.97
C ARG A 249 -13.14 17.08 -7.45
N VAL A 250 -11.84 17.18 -7.72
CA VAL A 250 -11.06 16.05 -8.25
C VAL A 250 -10.82 15.00 -7.16
N ALA A 251 -10.55 15.43 -5.93
CA ALA A 251 -10.35 14.57 -4.77
C ALA A 251 -11.58 13.71 -4.47
N GLU A 252 -12.78 14.29 -4.46
CA GLU A 252 -14.00 13.52 -4.21
C GLU A 252 -14.47 12.76 -5.46
N GLY A 253 -14.35 13.37 -6.65
CA GLY A 253 -14.76 12.74 -7.90
C GLY A 253 -14.01 11.45 -8.23
N ILE A 254 -12.73 11.32 -7.84
CA ILE A 254 -11.94 10.10 -8.09
C ILE A 254 -12.56 8.85 -7.44
N ARG A 255 -13.35 9.02 -6.36
CA ARG A 255 -14.04 7.92 -5.66
C ARG A 255 -15.10 7.26 -6.55
N GLU A 256 -15.57 7.95 -7.58
CA GLU A 256 -16.60 7.48 -8.50
C GLU A 256 -16.00 6.83 -9.77
N LEU A 257 -14.67 6.65 -9.84
CA LEU A 257 -14.00 6.02 -10.98
C LEU A 257 -13.77 4.53 -10.72
N ASP A 258 -14.61 3.69 -11.29
CA ASP A 258 -14.55 2.22 -11.14
C ASP A 258 -13.63 1.51 -12.14
N VAL A 259 -12.81 2.27 -12.89
CA VAL A 259 -11.86 1.69 -13.84
C VAL A 259 -10.67 1.04 -13.12
N PRO A 260 -10.06 -0.01 -13.68
CA PRO A 260 -8.80 -0.55 -13.18
C PRO A 260 -7.79 0.57 -12.94
N THR A 261 -7.23 0.61 -11.72
CA THR A 261 -6.30 1.66 -11.30
C THR A 261 -5.02 1.04 -10.75
N LEU A 262 -3.86 1.54 -11.18
CA LEU A 262 -2.55 1.20 -10.65
C LEU A 262 -1.93 2.39 -9.91
N LEU A 263 -1.55 2.18 -8.65
CA LEU A 263 -0.75 3.11 -7.85
C LEU A 263 0.69 2.58 -7.76
N ALA A 264 1.61 3.18 -8.51
CA ALA A 264 3.03 2.82 -8.48
C ALA A 264 3.84 3.88 -7.72
N TRP A 265 4.42 3.51 -6.58
CA TRP A 265 4.90 4.47 -5.58
C TRP A 265 6.36 4.30 -5.18
N GLY A 266 7.10 5.40 -5.13
CA GLY A 266 8.41 5.51 -4.48
C GLY A 266 8.26 6.03 -3.04
N PRO A 267 8.36 5.19 -2.01
CA PRO A 267 8.06 5.57 -0.61
C PRO A 267 9.12 6.48 0.02
N ARG A 268 10.27 6.70 -0.64
CA ARG A 268 11.31 7.63 -0.15
C ARG A 268 11.07 9.08 -0.58
N ASP A 269 9.98 9.34 -1.28
CA ASP A 269 9.61 10.68 -1.69
C ASP A 269 9.25 11.56 -0.48
N ILE A 270 9.92 12.71 -0.39
CA ILE A 270 9.73 13.70 0.66
C ILE A 270 8.58 14.67 0.37
N THR A 271 8.13 14.71 -0.89
CA THR A 271 7.06 15.56 -1.40
C THR A 271 5.74 14.81 -1.34
N PHE A 272 5.60 13.72 -2.11
CA PHE A 272 4.42 12.85 -2.08
C PHE A 272 4.70 11.60 -1.24
N ASN A 273 4.89 11.84 0.06
CA ASN A 273 5.12 10.78 1.02
C ASN A 273 3.91 9.82 1.15
N ASP A 274 4.08 8.75 1.91
CA ASP A 274 3.07 7.71 2.14
C ASP A 274 1.68 8.20 2.60
N ARG A 275 1.57 9.42 3.15
CA ARG A 275 0.27 10.06 3.43
C ARG A 275 -0.58 10.19 2.18
N PHE A 276 0.02 10.58 1.05
CA PHE A 276 -0.71 10.75 -0.21
C PHE A 276 -1.11 9.43 -0.84
N LEU A 277 -0.25 8.40 -0.71
CA LEU A 277 -0.62 7.05 -1.12
C LEU A 277 -1.81 6.53 -0.30
N ARG A 278 -1.82 6.75 1.03
CA ARG A 278 -2.96 6.35 1.88
C ARG A 278 -4.27 7.00 1.46
N ASP A 279 -4.23 8.32 1.23
CA ASP A 279 -5.40 9.07 0.78
C ASP A 279 -5.95 8.51 -0.55
N LEU A 280 -5.07 8.17 -1.49
CA LEU A 280 -5.47 7.52 -2.75
C LEU A 280 -6.06 6.11 -2.55
N ILE A 281 -5.47 5.29 -1.68
CA ILE A 281 -6.00 3.95 -1.36
C ILE A 281 -7.39 4.05 -0.72
N GLU A 282 -7.61 5.02 0.17
CA GLU A 282 -8.92 5.25 0.78
C GLU A 282 -9.97 5.70 -0.26
N ARG A 283 -9.56 6.49 -1.24
CA ARG A 283 -10.44 7.01 -2.29
C ARG A 283 -10.70 6.00 -3.40
N VAL A 284 -9.73 5.13 -3.70
CA VAL A 284 -9.77 4.16 -4.80
C VAL A 284 -9.40 2.77 -4.26
N PRO A 285 -10.27 2.15 -3.44
CA PRO A 285 -9.94 0.93 -2.69
C PRO A 285 -9.72 -0.30 -3.59
N HIS A 286 -10.19 -0.28 -4.83
CA HIS A 286 -9.96 -1.34 -5.83
C HIS A 286 -8.62 -1.21 -6.57
N ALA A 287 -7.81 -0.18 -6.28
CA ALA A 287 -6.56 0.02 -6.98
C ALA A 287 -5.50 -1.05 -6.64
N ASP A 288 -4.80 -1.52 -7.66
CA ASP A 288 -3.58 -2.30 -7.48
C ASP A 288 -2.46 -1.37 -6.99
N VAL A 289 -1.77 -1.74 -5.91
CA VAL A 289 -0.71 -0.91 -5.32
C VAL A 289 0.63 -1.62 -5.42
N HIS A 290 1.60 -0.95 -6.03
CA HIS A 290 2.99 -1.39 -6.05
C HIS A 290 3.92 -0.35 -5.44
N ARG A 291 4.78 -0.77 -4.50
CA ARG A 291 5.80 0.10 -3.90
C ARG A 291 7.20 -0.31 -4.34
N PHE A 292 7.90 0.63 -4.96
CA PHE A 292 9.30 0.51 -5.29
C PHE A 292 10.14 0.99 -4.11
N GLU A 293 10.38 0.13 -3.11
CA GLU A 293 11.02 0.45 -1.82
C GLU A 293 12.32 1.29 -1.86
N LYS A 294 13.05 1.23 -2.97
CA LYS A 294 14.30 1.97 -3.18
C LYS A 294 14.10 3.34 -3.85
N ALA A 295 12.98 3.52 -4.54
CA ALA A 295 12.63 4.69 -5.30
C ALA A 295 12.14 5.85 -4.43
N SER A 296 12.35 7.04 -4.96
CA SER A 296 12.05 8.33 -4.39
C SER A 296 10.98 9.02 -5.25
N HIS A 297 11.08 10.35 -5.39
CA HIS A 297 10.14 11.16 -6.13
C HIS A 297 10.05 10.78 -7.62
N LEU A 298 11.17 10.71 -8.35
CA LEU A 298 11.18 10.37 -9.78
C LEU A 298 11.15 8.86 -9.99
N VAL A 299 10.08 8.20 -9.53
CA VAL A 299 9.94 6.73 -9.53
C VAL A 299 10.15 6.07 -10.90
N TRP A 300 9.82 6.77 -11.99
CA TRP A 300 10.06 6.33 -13.37
C TRP A 300 11.54 6.23 -13.76
N GLU A 301 12.42 6.96 -13.09
CA GLU A 301 13.87 6.89 -13.27
C GLU A 301 14.53 5.95 -12.25
N ASP A 302 13.92 5.79 -11.08
CA ASP A 302 14.47 5.01 -9.97
C ASP A 302 14.18 3.50 -10.09
N ALA A 303 13.15 3.11 -10.85
CA ALA A 303 12.69 1.73 -10.96
C ALA A 303 12.04 1.42 -12.32
N ASP A 304 11.88 0.13 -12.64
CA ASP A 304 11.19 -0.34 -13.85
C ASP A 304 9.66 -0.26 -13.69
N VAL A 305 9.14 0.96 -13.59
CA VAL A 305 7.70 1.22 -13.57
C VAL A 305 7.06 0.78 -14.89
N ALA A 306 7.75 0.95 -16.02
CA ALA A 306 7.22 0.56 -17.32
C ALA A 306 7.00 -0.96 -17.45
N GLY A 307 7.88 -1.78 -16.89
CA GLY A 307 7.69 -3.24 -16.82
C GLY A 307 6.45 -3.62 -16.00
N MET A 308 6.27 -3.00 -14.83
CA MET A 308 5.05 -3.15 -14.02
C MET A 308 3.79 -2.73 -14.78
N VAL A 309 3.85 -1.63 -15.54
CA VAL A 309 2.73 -1.19 -16.39
C VAL A 309 2.43 -2.20 -17.49
N ALA A 310 3.43 -2.81 -18.11
CA ALA A 310 3.23 -3.85 -19.12
C ALA A 310 2.48 -5.06 -18.53
N GLU A 311 2.95 -5.56 -17.38
CA GLU A 311 2.30 -6.66 -16.65
C GLU A 311 0.86 -6.32 -16.25
N TRP A 312 0.65 -5.12 -15.71
CA TRP A 312 -0.66 -4.67 -15.26
C TRP A 312 -1.65 -4.49 -16.42
N LEU A 313 -1.21 -3.91 -17.54
CA LEU A 313 -2.02 -3.78 -18.75
C LEU A 313 -2.38 -5.16 -19.31
N HIS A 314 -1.43 -6.10 -19.31
CA HIS A 314 -1.69 -7.46 -19.73
C HIS A 314 -2.69 -8.17 -18.82
N ALA A 315 -2.55 -8.04 -17.50
CA ALA A 315 -3.45 -8.66 -16.52
C ALA A 315 -4.89 -8.12 -16.63
N ASN A 316 -5.06 -6.82 -16.83
CA ASN A 316 -6.38 -6.19 -16.85
C ASN A 316 -7.05 -6.24 -18.22
N PHE A 317 -6.28 -6.13 -19.30
CA PHE A 317 -6.85 -6.02 -20.65
C PHE A 317 -6.58 -7.25 -21.52
N GLY A 318 -5.64 -8.15 -21.21
CA GLY A 318 -5.31 -9.35 -21.99
C GLY A 318 -4.29 -9.14 -23.12
N THR A 319 -4.36 -9.91 -24.20
CA THR A 319 -3.55 -9.74 -25.42
C THR A 319 -4.38 -9.18 -26.58
N ALA A 320 -3.75 -8.94 -27.74
CA ALA A 320 -4.49 -8.58 -28.95
C ALA A 320 -5.33 -9.76 -29.49
N GLU A 321 -4.86 -10.99 -29.30
CA GLU A 321 -5.53 -12.23 -29.73
C GLU A 321 -6.63 -12.64 -28.75
N GLU A 322 -6.42 -12.40 -27.45
CA GLU A 322 -7.34 -12.73 -26.36
C GLU A 322 -7.65 -11.47 -25.52
N PRO A 323 -8.51 -10.57 -26.02
CA PRO A 323 -8.92 -9.38 -25.27
C PRO A 323 -9.82 -9.77 -24.08
N ARG A 324 -9.57 -9.15 -22.92
CA ARG A 324 -10.46 -9.28 -21.74
C ARG A 324 -11.56 -8.21 -21.81
N ILE A 325 -12.81 -8.67 -21.82
CA ILE A 325 -14.02 -7.82 -21.88
C ILE A 325 -14.54 -7.50 -20.47
N GLN A 326 -14.09 -8.24 -19.45
CA GLN A 326 -14.44 -8.03 -18.03
C GLN A 326 -13.17 -8.07 -17.18
N ALA A 327 -13.14 -7.29 -16.09
CA ALA A 327 -12.10 -7.37 -15.08
C ALA A 327 -11.99 -8.82 -14.57
N PRO A 328 -10.78 -9.34 -14.31
CA PRO A 328 -10.65 -10.72 -13.88
C PRO A 328 -11.44 -10.94 -12.58
N ALA A 329 -12.40 -11.86 -12.60
CA ALA A 329 -12.89 -12.47 -11.36
C ALA A 329 -11.64 -13.03 -10.64
N ARG A 330 -11.48 -12.73 -9.35
CA ARG A 330 -10.38 -13.26 -8.52
C ARG A 330 -10.28 -14.77 -8.77
N ARG A 331 -9.27 -15.19 -9.54
CA ARG A 331 -9.15 -16.57 -10.00
C ARG A 331 -8.79 -17.43 -8.79
N SER A 332 -9.61 -18.45 -8.50
CA SER A 332 -9.17 -19.56 -7.65
C SER A 332 -7.91 -20.17 -8.28
N VAL A 333 -6.84 -20.25 -7.49
CA VAL A 333 -5.54 -20.76 -7.94
C VAL A 333 -5.52 -22.30 -7.99
N SER A 334 -6.59 -22.96 -7.54
CA SER A 334 -6.72 -24.42 -7.58
C SER A 334 -8.06 -24.83 -8.21
N SER A 335 -7.99 -25.60 -9.29
CA SER A 335 -9.14 -26.26 -9.93
C SER A 335 -9.39 -27.68 -9.40
N TYR A 336 -8.68 -28.11 -8.34
CA TYR A 336 -8.64 -29.51 -7.91
C TYR A 336 -9.00 -29.76 -6.44
N ALA A 337 -9.31 -28.72 -5.66
CA ALA A 337 -9.74 -28.88 -4.28
C ALA A 337 -11.25 -28.67 -4.17
N GLU A 338 -11.96 -29.64 -3.59
CA GLU A 338 -13.25 -29.37 -2.94
C GLU A 338 -13.06 -28.15 -2.02
N PRO A 339 -13.99 -27.17 -2.01
CA PRO A 339 -13.92 -26.06 -1.08
C PRO A 339 -13.81 -26.62 0.35
N ALA A 340 -12.75 -26.26 1.08
CA ALA A 340 -12.67 -26.59 2.49
C ALA A 340 -13.94 -26.06 3.19
N PRO A 341 -14.52 -26.80 4.17
CA PRO A 341 -15.70 -26.33 4.89
C PRO A 341 -15.46 -24.93 5.45
N GLU A 342 -16.35 -23.99 5.12
CA GLU A 342 -16.25 -22.63 5.66
C GLU A 342 -16.49 -22.67 7.17
N ARG A 343 -15.41 -22.58 7.96
CA ARG A 343 -15.45 -22.46 9.40
C ARG A 343 -14.86 -21.11 9.81
N HIS A 344 -15.60 -20.36 10.62
CA HIS A 344 -15.10 -19.08 11.14
C HIS A 344 -13.87 -19.32 12.03
N ILE A 345 -12.88 -18.45 11.88
CA ILE A 345 -11.63 -18.53 12.63
C ILE A 345 -11.94 -18.35 14.12
N GLY A 346 -11.57 -19.35 14.94
CA GLY A 346 -11.85 -19.36 16.37
C GLY A 346 -13.19 -19.98 16.77
N ALA A 347 -14.04 -20.43 15.83
CA ALA A 347 -15.26 -21.17 16.17
C ALA A 347 -15.01 -22.40 17.06
N PRO A 348 -13.95 -23.22 16.85
CA PRO A 348 -13.61 -24.31 17.75
C PRO A 348 -13.35 -23.89 19.21
N ILE A 349 -12.86 -22.66 19.44
CA ILE A 349 -12.65 -22.13 20.81
C ILE A 349 -14.00 -22.02 21.53
N ALA A 350 -15.01 -21.48 20.86
CA ALA A 350 -16.36 -21.35 21.41
C ALA A 350 -17.04 -22.71 21.61
N GLU A 351 -16.88 -23.63 20.65
CA GLU A 351 -17.39 -25.01 20.74
C GLU A 351 -16.81 -25.73 21.98
N LEU A 352 -15.48 -25.71 22.16
CA LEU A 352 -14.81 -26.35 23.31
C LEU A 352 -15.06 -25.62 24.63
N ALA A 353 -15.29 -24.32 24.60
CA ALA A 353 -15.69 -23.55 25.78
C ALA A 353 -17.12 -23.91 26.25
N ALA A 354 -17.99 -24.31 25.33
CA ALA A 354 -19.36 -24.73 25.63
C ALA A 354 -19.47 -26.22 26.01
N ASP A 355 -18.53 -27.05 25.58
CA ASP A 355 -18.47 -28.47 25.93
C ASP A 355 -18.00 -28.67 27.40
N PRO A 356 -18.84 -29.24 28.29
CA PRO A 356 -18.48 -29.49 29.68
C PRO A 356 -17.24 -30.37 29.87
N MET A 357 -16.92 -31.26 28.90
CA MET A 357 -15.73 -32.11 28.96
C MET A 357 -14.44 -31.34 28.70
N HIS A 358 -14.51 -30.24 27.95
CA HIS A 358 -13.34 -29.50 27.49
C HIS A 358 -13.22 -28.10 28.10
N ALA A 359 -14.31 -27.48 28.55
CA ALA A 359 -14.36 -26.08 28.98
C ALA A 359 -13.28 -25.69 30.01
N HIS A 360 -12.93 -26.60 30.91
CA HIS A 360 -11.93 -26.41 31.98
C HIS A 360 -10.56 -27.01 31.68
N ARG A 361 -10.37 -27.68 30.54
CA ARG A 361 -9.06 -28.14 30.07
C ARG A 361 -8.25 -26.95 29.54
N ALA A 362 -6.93 -27.07 29.60
CA ALA A 362 -6.00 -26.12 29.01
C ALA A 362 -6.31 -25.87 27.53
N ALA A 363 -6.28 -24.61 27.12
CA ALA A 363 -6.26 -24.16 25.73
C ALA A 363 -4.90 -23.57 25.37
N VAL A 364 -4.31 -22.80 26.28
CA VAL A 364 -2.97 -22.22 26.14
C VAL A 364 -2.21 -22.44 27.44
N VAL A 365 -0.98 -22.95 27.32
CA VAL A 365 -0.04 -23.16 28.43
C VAL A 365 1.24 -22.39 28.13
N GLU A 366 1.55 -21.43 28.99
CA GLU A 366 2.81 -20.70 28.99
C GLU A 366 3.72 -21.33 30.04
N LEU A 367 4.80 -21.96 29.59
CA LEU A 367 5.87 -22.37 30.47
C LEU A 367 6.70 -21.12 30.77
N GLY A 368 6.59 -20.61 32.00
CA GLY A 368 7.27 -19.38 32.39
C GLY A 368 8.79 -19.57 32.46
N GLY A 369 9.53 -18.56 32.00
CA GLY A 369 10.99 -18.49 32.18
C GLY A 369 11.38 -18.05 33.60
N ASP A 370 12.69 -17.85 33.83
CA ASP A 370 13.32 -17.57 35.14
C ASP A 370 12.68 -16.43 35.99
N GLU A 371 11.85 -15.55 35.42
CA GLU A 371 11.25 -14.38 36.10
C GLU A 371 9.72 -14.45 36.31
N GLY A 372 9.01 -15.52 35.90
CA GLY A 372 7.55 -15.59 36.05
C GLY A 372 7.00 -17.01 36.09
N GLY A 373 6.04 -17.28 37.00
CA GLY A 373 5.38 -18.59 37.07
C GLY A 373 4.60 -18.93 35.80
N GLY A 374 4.59 -20.22 35.42
CA GLY A 374 3.81 -20.69 34.27
C GLY A 374 2.32 -20.37 34.39
N ARG A 375 1.67 -20.15 33.24
CA ARG A 375 0.25 -19.76 33.15
C ARG A 375 -0.53 -20.73 32.29
N GLU A 376 -1.62 -21.26 32.82
CA GLU A 376 -2.58 -22.07 32.08
C GLU A 376 -3.88 -21.29 31.89
N ILE A 377 -4.38 -21.27 30.65
CA ILE A 377 -5.69 -20.68 30.31
C ILE A 377 -6.58 -21.77 29.75
N SER A 378 -7.73 -21.99 30.39
CA SER A 378 -8.71 -22.96 29.92
C SER A 378 -9.53 -22.45 28.73
N TRP A 379 -10.19 -23.34 27.98
CA TRP A 379 -11.05 -22.96 26.86
C TRP A 379 -12.14 -21.94 27.24
N SER A 380 -12.85 -22.16 28.36
CA SER A 380 -13.87 -21.23 28.86
C SER A 380 -13.32 -19.85 29.22
N LEU A 381 -12.11 -19.79 29.80
CA LEU A 381 -11.46 -18.54 30.13
C LEU A 381 -10.96 -17.81 28.88
N LEU A 382 -10.39 -18.54 27.92
CA LEU A 382 -9.94 -17.99 26.64
C LEU A 382 -11.11 -17.39 25.87
N ASN A 383 -12.22 -18.12 25.71
CA ASN A 383 -13.40 -17.63 25.00
C ASN A 383 -13.97 -16.37 25.65
N ARG A 384 -14.16 -16.37 26.98
CA ARG A 384 -14.61 -15.17 27.70
C ARG A 384 -13.68 -13.99 27.50
N ARG A 385 -12.37 -14.22 27.55
CA ARG A 385 -11.37 -13.16 27.38
C ARG A 385 -11.37 -12.58 25.97
N ILE A 386 -11.56 -13.42 24.95
CA ILE A 386 -11.70 -12.99 23.56
C ILE A 386 -12.92 -12.08 23.41
N ASP A 387 -14.08 -12.50 23.93
CA ASP A 387 -15.32 -11.71 23.86
C ASP A 387 -15.19 -10.38 24.61
N ASP A 388 -14.57 -10.38 25.79
CA ASP A 388 -14.35 -9.19 26.61
C ASP A 388 -13.40 -8.20 25.92
N ILE A 389 -12.30 -8.68 25.33
CA ILE A 389 -11.38 -7.83 24.55
C ILE A 389 -12.08 -7.29 23.30
N ALA A 390 -12.80 -8.14 22.56
CA ALA A 390 -13.53 -7.77 21.36
C ALA A 390 -14.57 -6.67 21.62
N ALA A 391 -15.38 -6.82 22.67
CA ALA A 391 -16.35 -5.81 23.08
C ALA A 391 -15.66 -4.50 23.49
N GLY A 392 -14.57 -4.58 24.26
CA GLY A 392 -13.78 -3.42 24.65
C GLY A 392 -13.20 -2.68 23.44
N LEU A 393 -12.61 -3.38 22.47
CA LEU A 393 -12.06 -2.81 21.23
C LEU A 393 -13.14 -2.06 20.43
N LEU A 394 -14.31 -2.69 20.23
CA LEU A 394 -15.45 -2.05 19.54
C LEU A 394 -15.92 -0.78 20.27
N SER A 395 -16.05 -0.82 21.60
CA SER A 395 -16.45 0.35 22.39
C SER A 395 -15.42 1.48 22.35
N HIS A 396 -14.13 1.15 22.26
CA HIS A 396 -13.03 2.11 22.19
C HIS A 396 -12.88 2.74 20.79
N GLY A 397 -13.54 2.16 19.79
CA GLY A 397 -13.65 2.71 18.46
C GLY A 397 -12.94 1.91 17.36
N VAL A 398 -12.41 0.72 17.65
CA VAL A 398 -11.95 -0.19 16.60
C VAL A 398 -13.15 -0.61 15.75
N ARG A 399 -12.99 -0.68 14.43
CA ARG A 399 -14.04 -1.04 13.48
C ARG A 399 -13.64 -2.25 12.62
N PRO A 400 -14.60 -3.01 12.09
CA PRO A 400 -14.31 -4.01 11.06
C PRO A 400 -13.55 -3.36 9.88
N GLY A 401 -12.50 -4.01 9.40
CA GLY A 401 -11.60 -3.50 8.38
C GLY A 401 -10.41 -2.67 8.91
N ASP A 402 -10.45 -2.20 10.16
CA ASP A 402 -9.31 -1.49 10.76
C ASP A 402 -8.09 -2.42 10.85
N ARG A 403 -6.91 -1.91 10.49
CA ARG A 403 -5.66 -2.66 10.55
C ARG A 403 -5.01 -2.49 11.92
N VAL A 404 -4.76 -3.61 12.60
CA VAL A 404 -4.24 -3.66 13.97
C VAL A 404 -2.86 -4.30 13.99
N SER A 405 -1.80 -3.49 14.14
CA SER A 405 -0.42 -3.97 14.30
C SER A 405 -0.20 -4.58 15.67
N LEU A 406 0.13 -5.88 15.71
CA LEU A 406 0.31 -6.65 16.94
C LEU A 406 1.80 -6.90 17.18
N LEU A 407 2.41 -6.14 18.10
CA LEU A 407 3.76 -6.39 18.62
C LEU A 407 3.71 -6.78 20.09
N ILE A 408 3.07 -7.93 20.30
CA ILE A 408 2.82 -8.57 21.59
C ILE A 408 3.68 -9.83 21.67
N THR A 409 4.21 -10.14 22.85
CA THR A 409 4.89 -11.42 23.07
C THR A 409 3.88 -12.57 22.90
N PRO A 410 4.21 -13.64 22.17
CA PRO A 410 3.43 -14.86 22.08
C PRO A 410 3.02 -15.39 23.45
N GLY A 411 1.80 -15.90 23.50
CA GLY A 411 1.15 -16.32 24.72
C GLY A 411 -0.33 -15.99 24.69
N ALA A 412 -0.95 -16.09 25.85
CA ALA A 412 -2.32 -15.77 26.19
C ALA A 412 -2.77 -14.40 25.69
N ASP A 413 -1.93 -13.38 25.85
CA ASP A 413 -2.31 -12.00 25.53
C ASP A 413 -2.36 -11.77 24.02
N LEU A 414 -1.33 -12.24 23.29
CA LEU A 414 -1.36 -12.21 21.82
C LEU A 414 -2.52 -13.06 21.28
N THR A 415 -2.74 -14.25 21.85
CA THR A 415 -3.85 -15.13 21.46
C THR A 415 -5.19 -14.42 21.64
N GLY A 416 -5.46 -13.89 22.83
CA GLY A 416 -6.71 -13.18 23.13
C GLY A 416 -6.95 -11.98 22.21
N VAL A 417 -5.93 -11.15 21.98
CA VAL A 417 -6.03 -9.97 21.10
C VAL A 417 -6.21 -10.36 19.63
N LEU A 418 -5.47 -11.36 19.15
CA LEU A 418 -5.56 -11.83 17.77
C LEU A 418 -6.97 -12.35 17.45
N TYR A 419 -7.49 -13.24 18.29
CA TYR A 419 -8.84 -13.79 18.11
C TYR A 419 -9.93 -12.74 18.34
N ALA A 420 -9.72 -11.76 19.22
CA ALA A 420 -10.62 -10.63 19.34
C ALA A 420 -10.67 -9.80 18.05
N CYS A 421 -9.53 -9.57 17.38
CA CYS A 421 -9.49 -8.91 16.06
C CYS A 421 -10.28 -9.71 15.02
N PHE A 422 -10.02 -11.03 14.91
CA PHE A 422 -10.77 -11.89 13.99
C PHE A 422 -12.26 -11.93 14.32
N ARG A 423 -12.65 -11.92 15.59
CA ARG A 423 -14.05 -11.97 16.02
C ARG A 423 -14.84 -10.73 15.60
N ILE A 424 -14.20 -9.56 15.54
CA ILE A 424 -14.82 -8.27 15.18
C ILE A 424 -14.53 -7.85 13.73
N GLY A 425 -13.79 -8.65 12.97
CA GLY A 425 -13.41 -8.35 11.59
C GLY A 425 -12.34 -7.27 11.44
N ALA A 426 -11.53 -7.03 12.47
CA ALA A 426 -10.35 -6.18 12.36
C ALA A 426 -9.18 -6.98 11.76
N VAL A 427 -8.37 -6.34 10.92
CA VAL A 427 -7.28 -6.98 10.18
C VAL A 427 -6.03 -7.05 11.05
N ALA A 428 -5.66 -8.25 11.49
CA ALA A 428 -4.47 -8.44 12.32
C ALA A 428 -3.18 -8.32 11.48
N VAL A 429 -2.34 -7.35 11.80
CA VAL A 429 -1.03 -7.18 11.16
C VAL A 429 0.05 -7.80 12.04
N VAL A 430 0.66 -8.87 11.55
CA VAL A 430 1.69 -9.64 12.28
C VAL A 430 3.02 -9.51 11.56
N ALA A 431 4.00 -8.91 12.25
CA ALA A 431 5.37 -8.77 11.78
C ALA A 431 6.34 -9.35 12.81
N ASP A 432 7.18 -10.28 12.35
CA ASP A 432 8.12 -10.99 13.21
C ASP A 432 9.26 -10.08 13.68
N ALA A 433 9.64 -10.16 14.95
CA ALA A 433 10.74 -9.37 15.51
C ALA A 433 12.12 -9.70 14.90
N GLY A 434 12.27 -10.91 14.35
CA GLY A 434 13.42 -11.37 13.58
C GLY A 434 13.67 -10.60 12.28
N LEU A 435 12.73 -9.76 11.84
CA LEU A 435 12.95 -8.78 10.77
C LEU A 435 13.97 -7.69 11.13
N GLY A 436 14.33 -7.57 12.41
CA GLY A 436 15.13 -6.47 12.93
C GLY A 436 14.39 -5.14 12.88
N THR A 437 14.96 -4.10 13.49
CA THR A 437 14.30 -2.79 13.63
C THR A 437 13.94 -2.16 12.29
N ALA A 438 14.82 -2.27 11.29
CA ALA A 438 14.59 -1.72 9.95
C ALA A 438 13.51 -2.47 9.18
N GLY A 439 13.50 -3.81 9.24
CA GLY A 439 12.48 -4.63 8.59
C GLY A 439 11.12 -4.47 9.25
N LEU A 440 11.09 -4.44 10.59
CA LEU A 440 9.89 -4.21 11.39
C LEU A 440 9.29 -2.82 11.13
N THR A 441 10.13 -1.78 11.08
CA THR A 441 9.68 -0.42 10.72
C THR A 441 9.05 -0.39 9.34
N ARG A 442 9.67 -1.07 8.36
CA ARG A 442 9.11 -1.18 7.01
C ARG A 442 7.76 -1.90 7.04
N ALA A 443 7.63 -2.99 7.79
CA ALA A 443 6.40 -3.76 7.88
C ALA A 443 5.25 -2.95 8.51
N VAL A 444 5.50 -2.31 9.64
CA VAL A 444 4.49 -1.51 10.35
C VAL A 444 4.09 -0.28 9.53
N ILE A 445 5.04 0.41 8.88
CA ILE A 445 4.68 1.54 8.00
C ILE A 445 3.95 1.06 6.75
N GLY A 446 4.43 -0.02 6.13
CA GLY A 446 3.89 -0.55 4.87
C GLY A 446 2.47 -1.08 4.98
N SER A 447 2.12 -1.61 6.15
CA SER A 447 0.77 -2.14 6.43
C SER A 447 -0.26 -1.05 6.71
N HIS A 448 0.15 0.19 6.99
CA HIS A 448 -0.75 1.30 7.35
C HIS A 448 -1.77 0.95 8.45
N PRO A 449 -1.32 0.58 9.66
CA PRO A 449 -2.21 0.27 10.77
C PRO A 449 -2.96 1.51 11.26
N ASP A 450 -4.26 1.33 11.50
CA ASP A 450 -5.13 2.27 12.24
C ASP A 450 -4.85 2.18 13.74
N TRP A 451 -4.49 0.99 14.22
CA TRP A 451 -4.21 0.68 15.61
C TRP A 451 -2.88 -0.04 15.78
N PHE A 452 -2.18 0.27 16.86
CA PHE A 452 -0.94 -0.38 17.25
C PHE A 452 -1.08 -0.91 18.68
N ILE A 453 -0.97 -2.22 18.85
CA ILE A 453 -1.04 -2.91 20.15
C ILE A 453 0.29 -3.57 20.42
N GLY A 454 0.94 -3.21 21.53
CA GLY A 454 2.22 -3.81 21.86
C GLY A 454 2.66 -3.69 23.31
N ILE A 455 3.70 -4.44 23.62
CA ILE A 455 4.41 -4.35 24.90
C ILE A 455 5.15 -3.00 25.01
N LYS A 456 5.53 -2.60 26.23
CA LYS A 456 6.21 -1.32 26.49
C LYS A 456 7.40 -1.06 25.56
N LYS A 457 8.26 -2.07 25.32
CA LYS A 457 9.40 -1.98 24.40
C LYS A 457 8.97 -1.63 22.96
N ALA A 458 7.90 -2.25 22.47
CA ALA A 458 7.38 -2.00 21.13
C ALA A 458 6.77 -0.60 21.02
N LEU A 459 6.09 -0.12 22.07
CA LEU A 459 5.53 1.23 22.13
C LEU A 459 6.60 2.33 22.16
N VAL A 460 7.71 2.11 22.89
CA VAL A 460 8.89 2.97 22.83
C VAL A 460 9.44 3.04 21.40
N GLY A 461 9.58 1.89 20.74
CA GLY A 461 9.99 1.80 19.33
C GLY A 461 9.05 2.57 18.41
N ALA A 462 7.74 2.37 18.56
CA ALA A 462 6.71 3.05 17.77
C ALA A 462 6.79 4.57 17.90
N ARG A 463 7.01 5.08 19.12
CA ARG A 463 7.13 6.52 19.39
C ARG A 463 8.42 7.10 18.80
N ALA A 464 9.55 6.40 18.93
CA ALA A 464 10.86 6.86 18.48
C ALA A 464 11.01 6.81 16.95
N LEU A 465 10.46 5.78 16.32
CA LEU A 465 10.57 5.52 14.89
C LEU A 465 9.38 6.07 14.08
N GLY A 466 8.41 6.71 14.75
CA GLY A 466 7.26 7.34 14.11
C GLY A 466 6.30 6.33 13.46
N TRP A 467 6.14 5.16 14.06
CA TRP A 467 5.19 4.16 13.53
C TRP A 467 3.74 4.67 13.64
N PRO A 468 2.93 4.45 12.59
CA PRO A 468 1.53 4.88 12.53
C PRO A 468 0.63 4.06 13.49
N GLY A 469 -0.60 4.55 13.68
CA GLY A 469 -1.65 3.90 14.47
C GLY A 469 -1.87 4.52 15.86
N ARG A 470 -3.13 4.50 16.31
CA ARG A 470 -3.53 4.80 17.69
C ARG A 470 -2.99 3.71 18.61
N ARG A 471 -2.36 4.08 19.72
CA ARG A 471 -1.52 3.15 20.51
C ARG A 471 -2.27 2.60 21.72
N LEU A 472 -2.27 1.28 21.83
CA LEU A 472 -2.77 0.52 22.97
C LEU A 472 -1.63 -0.30 23.58
N SER A 473 -1.55 -0.32 24.91
CA SER A 473 -0.60 -1.21 25.60
C SER A 473 -1.25 -2.55 25.92
N VAL A 474 -0.45 -3.61 26.00
CA VAL A 474 -0.95 -4.92 26.46
C VAL A 474 -1.30 -4.84 27.95
N GLU A 475 -0.35 -4.33 28.74
CA GLU A 475 -0.46 -4.15 30.18
C GLU A 475 -0.84 -2.71 30.56
N GLN A 476 -1.29 -2.51 31.79
CA GLN A 476 -1.59 -1.18 32.30
C GLN A 476 -0.30 -0.44 32.66
N LEU A 477 -0.01 0.64 31.93
CA LEU A 477 1.17 1.46 32.16
C LEU A 477 0.91 2.54 33.23
N PRO A 478 1.94 2.95 34.00
CA PRO A 478 1.86 4.15 34.83
C PRO A 478 1.47 5.38 34.00
N THR A 479 0.76 6.34 34.60
CA THR A 479 0.23 7.53 33.91
C THR A 479 1.31 8.30 33.13
N VAL A 480 2.52 8.41 33.70
CA VAL A 480 3.65 9.09 33.07
C VAL A 480 4.06 8.40 31.76
N ASP A 481 4.23 7.08 31.79
CA ASP A 481 4.61 6.29 30.62
C ASP A 481 3.51 6.33 29.54
N ARG A 482 2.25 6.24 29.97
CA ARG A 482 1.09 6.32 29.07
C ARG A 482 1.08 7.63 28.28
N VAL A 483 1.26 8.77 28.95
CA VAL A 483 1.29 10.09 28.32
C VAL A 483 2.54 10.24 27.43
N ALA A 484 3.71 9.85 27.91
CA ALA A 484 4.97 9.98 27.16
C ALA A 484 4.96 9.18 25.84
N LEU A 485 4.39 7.97 25.87
CA LEU A 485 4.30 7.09 24.72
C LEU A 485 3.06 7.35 23.84
N GLY A 486 2.15 8.22 24.29
CA GLY A 486 0.89 8.50 23.59
C GLY A 486 0.00 7.27 23.48
N VAL A 487 -0.08 6.49 24.57
CA VAL A 487 -0.95 5.32 24.71
C VAL A 487 -2.32 5.78 25.21
N GLU A 488 -3.39 5.30 24.58
CA GLU A 488 -4.75 5.69 24.96
C GLU A 488 -5.29 4.88 26.13
N THR A 489 -5.15 3.55 26.05
CA THR A 489 -5.60 2.60 27.07
C THR A 489 -4.81 1.28 26.94
N SER A 490 -5.20 0.26 27.70
CA SER A 490 -4.57 -1.06 27.71
C SER A 490 -5.57 -2.17 27.39
N ILE A 491 -5.09 -3.29 26.84
CA ILE A 491 -5.91 -4.50 26.62
C ILE A 491 -6.52 -4.99 27.93
N ALA A 492 -5.78 -4.90 29.05
CA ALA A 492 -6.30 -5.24 30.36
C ALA A 492 -7.52 -4.38 30.77
N GLU A 493 -7.50 -3.08 30.45
CA GLU A 493 -8.60 -2.16 30.72
C GLU A 493 -9.79 -2.38 29.78
N LEU A 494 -9.52 -2.61 28.49
CA LEU A 494 -10.54 -2.95 27.50
C LEU A 494 -11.28 -4.24 27.85
N ALA A 495 -10.55 -5.29 28.25
CA ALA A 495 -11.14 -6.54 28.70
C ALA A 495 -12.02 -6.34 29.96
N ARG A 496 -11.61 -5.50 30.91
CA ARG A 496 -12.46 -5.17 32.07
C ARG A 496 -13.73 -4.44 31.65
N SER A 497 -13.65 -3.51 30.71
CA SER A 497 -14.83 -2.83 30.16
C SER A 497 -15.78 -3.82 29.48
N GLY A 498 -15.24 -4.75 28.68
CA GLY A 498 -16.01 -5.84 28.07
C GLY A 498 -16.73 -6.72 29.08
N ALA A 499 -16.02 -7.14 30.13
CA ALA A 499 -16.61 -7.92 31.21
C ALA A 499 -17.76 -7.19 31.90
N VAL A 500 -17.59 -5.88 32.18
CA VAL A 500 -18.67 -5.05 32.75
C VAL A 500 -19.86 -4.95 31.81
N MET A 501 -19.65 -4.78 30.50
CA MET A 501 -20.74 -4.75 29.51
C MET A 501 -21.51 -6.07 29.49
N ARG A 502 -20.81 -7.21 29.48
CA ARG A 502 -21.43 -8.54 29.59
C ARG A 502 -22.25 -8.70 30.87
N ASP A 503 -21.69 -8.33 32.02
CA ASP A 503 -22.36 -8.47 33.33
C ASP A 503 -23.60 -7.58 33.44
N LEU A 504 -23.64 -6.47 32.69
CA LEU A 504 -24.81 -5.60 32.55
C LEU A 504 -25.84 -6.11 31.51
N GLY A 505 -25.63 -7.30 30.94
CA GLY A 505 -26.54 -7.90 29.96
C GLY A 505 -26.37 -7.38 28.53
N ALA A 506 -25.25 -6.71 28.23
CA ALA A 506 -24.86 -6.28 26.89
C ALA A 506 -23.61 -7.05 26.42
N PRO A 507 -23.71 -8.38 26.19
CA PRO A 507 -22.58 -9.17 25.67
C PRO A 507 -22.19 -8.72 24.26
N LEU A 508 -21.07 -9.24 23.76
CA LEU A 508 -20.63 -9.00 22.38
C LEU A 508 -21.69 -9.47 21.38
N ASP A 509 -22.44 -8.52 20.81
CA ASP A 509 -23.43 -8.74 19.76
C ASP A 509 -22.88 -8.28 18.40
N ALA A 510 -21.83 -8.96 17.93
CA ALA A 510 -21.23 -8.73 16.62
C ALA A 510 -21.45 -9.97 15.75
N PRO A 511 -21.93 -9.83 14.49
CA PRO A 511 -21.96 -10.96 13.56
C PRO A 511 -20.53 -11.44 13.28
N TRP A 512 -20.41 -12.67 12.81
CA TRP A 512 -19.13 -13.13 12.27
C TRP A 512 -18.78 -12.33 11.00
N PRO A 513 -17.50 -12.05 10.74
CA PRO A 513 -17.09 -11.32 9.54
C PRO A 513 -17.41 -12.07 8.25
N ASP A 514 -17.55 -11.31 7.17
CA ASP A 514 -17.61 -11.85 5.81
C ASP A 514 -16.35 -12.70 5.53
N PRO A 515 -16.49 -13.97 5.08
CA PRO A 515 -15.35 -14.81 4.71
C PRO A 515 -14.38 -14.15 3.71
N GLU A 516 -14.86 -13.24 2.87
CA GLU A 516 -14.04 -12.53 1.88
C GLU A 516 -13.39 -11.24 2.41
N ALA A 517 -13.72 -10.83 3.64
CA ALA A 517 -13.03 -9.72 4.28
C ALA A 517 -11.59 -10.12 4.66
N ASP A 518 -10.68 -9.14 4.60
CA ASP A 518 -9.31 -9.30 5.06
C ASP A 518 -9.29 -9.65 6.55
N ALA A 519 -8.55 -10.71 6.92
CA ALA A 519 -8.39 -11.15 8.30
C ALA A 519 -7.01 -10.81 8.84
N ALA A 520 -5.97 -10.98 8.02
CA ALA A 520 -4.60 -10.77 8.47
C ALA A 520 -3.68 -10.23 7.37
N ILE A 521 -2.66 -9.49 7.79
CA ILE A 521 -1.49 -9.15 6.99
C ILE A 521 -0.27 -9.80 7.64
N LEU A 522 0.26 -10.85 7.02
CA LEU A 522 1.40 -11.61 7.55
C LEU A 522 2.68 -11.22 6.81
N PHE A 523 3.66 -10.69 7.53
CA PHE A 523 4.95 -10.35 6.94
C PHE A 523 5.89 -11.54 6.88
N THR A 524 6.44 -11.80 5.69
CA THR A 524 7.44 -12.84 5.46
C THR A 524 8.84 -12.35 5.81
N SER A 525 9.72 -13.23 6.29
CA SER A 525 11.11 -12.90 6.69
C SER A 525 12.01 -12.44 5.53
N GLY A 526 11.55 -12.57 4.27
CA GLY A 526 12.18 -11.94 3.10
C GLY A 526 13.54 -12.53 2.74
N SER A 527 13.62 -13.82 2.43
CA SER A 527 14.88 -14.46 1.96
C SER A 527 15.37 -13.94 0.60
N THR A 528 14.46 -13.39 -0.22
CA THR A 528 14.70 -12.93 -1.61
C THR A 528 14.55 -11.42 -1.79
N GLY A 529 14.43 -10.65 -0.70
CA GLY A 529 14.25 -9.20 -0.76
C GLY A 529 13.58 -8.62 0.49
N PRO A 530 13.16 -7.34 0.45
CA PRO A 530 12.41 -6.74 1.57
C PRO A 530 11.17 -7.58 1.93
N ALA A 531 10.92 -7.73 3.24
CA ALA A 531 9.73 -8.39 3.76
C ALA A 531 8.44 -7.84 3.11
N LYS A 532 7.59 -8.74 2.64
CA LYS A 532 6.30 -8.41 2.02
C LYS A 532 5.18 -8.90 2.91
N GLY A 533 4.14 -8.08 3.06
CA GLY A 533 2.90 -8.46 3.73
C GLY A 533 2.01 -9.25 2.77
N ALA A 534 1.63 -10.46 3.18
CA ALA A 534 0.59 -11.24 2.51
C ALA A 534 -0.74 -10.91 3.16
N VAL A 535 -1.67 -10.35 2.38
CA VAL A 535 -3.04 -10.10 2.81
C VAL A 535 -3.83 -11.40 2.66
N LEU A 536 -4.43 -11.87 3.74
CA LEU A 536 -5.22 -13.10 3.79
C LEU A 536 -6.64 -12.78 4.23
N THR A 537 -7.62 -13.24 3.46
CA THR A 537 -9.03 -13.18 3.84
C THR A 537 -9.37 -14.18 4.95
N HIS A 538 -10.51 -14.00 5.62
CA HIS A 538 -11.01 -14.97 6.60
C HIS A 538 -11.12 -16.39 6.00
N ARG A 539 -11.59 -16.52 4.76
CA ARG A 539 -11.67 -17.78 4.03
C ARG A 539 -10.30 -18.39 3.78
N GLN A 540 -9.34 -17.59 3.27
CA GLN A 540 -7.97 -18.08 3.00
C GLN A 540 -7.26 -18.51 4.28
N LEU A 541 -7.38 -17.72 5.34
CA LEU A 541 -6.74 -18.00 6.62
C LEU A 541 -7.38 -19.22 7.31
N GLY A 542 -8.71 -19.34 7.28
CA GLY A 542 -9.43 -20.52 7.75
C GLY A 542 -9.04 -21.79 7.00
N ALA A 543 -9.00 -21.75 5.66
CA ALA A 543 -8.58 -22.88 4.84
C ALA A 543 -7.12 -23.29 5.10
N MET A 544 -6.21 -22.31 5.27
CA MET A 544 -4.82 -22.58 5.66
C MET A 544 -4.76 -23.26 7.02
N PHE A 545 -5.51 -22.78 8.01
CA PHE A 545 -5.55 -23.39 9.33
C PHE A 545 -6.06 -24.83 9.26
N SER A 546 -7.17 -25.09 8.56
CA SER A 546 -7.70 -26.44 8.38
C SER A 546 -6.68 -27.39 7.75
N ALA A 547 -6.02 -26.97 6.66
CA ALA A 547 -5.03 -27.79 5.98
C ALA A 547 -3.84 -28.15 6.88
N VAL A 548 -3.35 -27.18 7.68
CA VAL A 548 -2.26 -27.45 8.64
C VAL A 548 -2.76 -28.35 9.79
N GLY A 549 -3.97 -28.13 10.28
CA GLY A 549 -4.59 -28.96 11.32
C GLY A 549 -4.71 -30.42 10.93
N GLU A 550 -5.20 -30.69 9.72
CA GLU A 550 -5.27 -32.03 9.16
C GLU A 550 -3.88 -32.65 8.99
N THR A 551 -2.91 -31.89 8.48
CA THR A 551 -1.53 -32.36 8.25
C THR A 551 -0.83 -32.74 9.56
N LEU A 552 -1.07 -31.99 10.64
CA LEU A 552 -0.46 -32.22 11.96
C LEU A 552 -1.33 -33.11 12.87
N GLU A 553 -2.49 -33.55 12.37
CA GLU A 553 -3.50 -34.34 13.10
C GLU A 553 -3.93 -33.66 14.41
N LEU A 554 -4.07 -32.33 14.40
CA LEU A 554 -4.39 -31.56 15.60
C LEU A 554 -5.81 -31.88 16.08
N ALA A 555 -5.92 -32.13 17.37
CA ALA A 555 -7.16 -32.45 18.07
C ALA A 555 -7.08 -31.96 19.54
N PRO A 556 -8.23 -31.83 20.24
CA PRO A 556 -8.28 -31.46 21.66
C PRO A 556 -7.43 -32.36 22.58
N GLU A 557 -7.17 -33.60 22.17
CA GLU A 557 -6.38 -34.59 22.91
C GLU A 557 -4.89 -34.60 22.55
N ARG A 558 -4.53 -34.17 21.34
CA ARG A 558 -3.15 -34.19 20.85
C ARG A 558 -2.42 -32.92 21.26
N GLY A 559 -2.98 -31.75 20.93
CA GLY A 559 -2.31 -30.47 21.16
C GLY A 559 -1.10 -30.21 20.26
N LEU A 560 -0.51 -29.02 20.42
CA LEU A 560 0.60 -28.50 19.64
C LEU A 560 1.68 -27.92 20.57
N VAL A 561 2.92 -28.38 20.41
CA VAL A 561 4.09 -27.67 20.91
C VAL A 561 4.64 -26.83 19.77
N ALA A 562 4.59 -25.51 19.92
CA ALA A 562 5.05 -24.59 18.89
C ALA A 562 6.39 -23.98 19.30
N GLY A 563 7.48 -24.50 18.72
CA GLY A 563 8.82 -23.89 18.78
C GLY A 563 8.96 -22.63 17.93
N PHE A 564 7.86 -22.15 17.33
CA PHE A 564 7.77 -20.87 16.67
C PHE A 564 6.47 -20.14 17.08
N ALA A 565 6.66 -18.99 17.71
CA ALA A 565 5.65 -18.03 18.17
C ALA A 565 4.33 -17.98 17.38
N THR A 566 4.42 -17.75 16.07
CA THR A 566 3.24 -17.51 15.23
C THR A 566 2.41 -18.78 15.03
N PHE A 567 3.05 -19.96 15.08
CA PHE A 567 2.34 -21.25 15.02
C PHE A 567 1.71 -21.62 16.36
N ALA A 568 2.15 -21.03 17.48
CA ALA A 568 1.47 -21.23 18.76
C ALA A 568 0.02 -20.69 18.74
N LEU A 569 -0.24 -19.72 17.87
CA LEU A 569 -1.56 -19.14 17.69
C LEU A 569 -2.50 -20.09 16.93
N LEU A 570 -1.97 -21.09 16.22
CA LEU A 570 -2.72 -21.99 15.37
C LEU A 570 -3.53 -23.04 16.15
N GLY A 571 -2.98 -23.59 17.23
CA GLY A 571 -3.64 -24.67 17.97
C GLY A 571 -5.03 -24.27 18.48
N PRO A 572 -5.18 -23.15 19.20
CA PRO A 572 -6.50 -22.70 19.66
C PRO A 572 -7.50 -22.51 18.51
N ALA A 573 -7.09 -22.01 17.35
CA ALA A 573 -7.95 -21.87 16.16
C ALA A 573 -8.55 -23.20 15.71
N LEU A 574 -7.82 -24.29 15.93
CA LEU A 574 -8.15 -25.64 15.48
C LEU A 574 -8.68 -26.52 16.60
N GLY A 575 -8.93 -25.95 17.79
CA GLY A 575 -9.41 -26.70 18.94
C GLY A 575 -8.35 -27.61 19.58
N ALA A 576 -7.07 -27.35 19.33
CA ALA A 576 -5.96 -28.08 19.95
C ALA A 576 -5.28 -27.23 21.03
N PRO A 577 -5.04 -27.78 22.23
CA PRO A 577 -4.28 -27.06 23.27
C PRO A 577 -2.87 -26.77 22.78
N THR A 578 -2.32 -25.62 23.13
CA THR A 578 -0.95 -25.24 22.73
C THR A 578 -0.06 -24.91 23.90
N VAL A 579 1.19 -25.40 23.82
CA VAL A 579 2.29 -24.99 24.70
C VAL A 579 3.33 -24.22 23.89
N VAL A 580 3.78 -23.11 24.44
CA VAL A 580 5.02 -22.45 24.03
C VAL A 580 6.13 -22.93 24.98
N PRO A 581 7.19 -23.58 24.47
CA PRO A 581 8.34 -23.96 25.30
C PRO A 581 8.99 -22.74 25.95
N ASP A 582 9.69 -22.96 27.06
CA ASP A 582 10.53 -21.91 27.65
C ASP A 582 11.75 -21.66 26.75
N MET A 583 11.66 -20.61 25.92
CA MET A 583 12.69 -20.23 24.95
C MET A 583 12.53 -18.78 24.49
N ASP A 584 13.64 -18.17 24.06
CA ASP A 584 13.57 -16.96 23.26
C ASP A 584 13.09 -17.30 21.85
N ILE A 585 11.81 -17.02 21.59
CA ILE A 585 11.14 -17.19 20.30
C ILE A 585 11.83 -16.46 19.14
N THR A 586 12.61 -15.40 19.41
CA THR A 586 13.35 -14.66 18.38
C THR A 586 14.64 -15.39 18.00
N ARG A 587 15.02 -16.40 18.78
CA ARG A 587 16.21 -17.24 18.62
C ARG A 587 15.81 -18.71 18.71
N PRO A 588 14.99 -19.24 17.76
CA PRO A 588 14.45 -20.59 17.86
C PRO A 588 15.51 -21.69 17.91
N GLY A 589 16.73 -21.41 17.42
CA GLY A 589 17.88 -22.31 17.55
C GLY A 589 18.39 -22.53 18.98
N GLU A 590 17.89 -21.80 19.99
CA GLU A 590 18.27 -21.99 21.40
C GLU A 590 17.35 -22.94 22.16
N LEU A 591 16.29 -23.47 21.53
CA LEU A 591 15.42 -24.46 22.16
C LEU A 591 16.24 -25.70 22.57
N THR A 592 16.22 -26.03 23.85
CA THR A 592 16.95 -27.17 24.43
C THR A 592 16.07 -28.42 24.52
N ALA A 593 16.69 -29.59 24.63
CA ALA A 593 15.95 -30.84 24.83
C ALA A 593 15.12 -30.84 26.13
N PRO A 594 15.63 -30.38 27.30
CA PRO A 594 14.82 -30.33 28.52
C PRO A 594 13.61 -29.40 28.44
N ALA A 595 13.77 -28.24 27.79
CA ALA A 595 12.66 -27.30 27.59
C ALA A 595 11.57 -27.90 26.67
N LEU A 596 11.97 -28.61 25.60
CA LEU A 596 11.04 -29.33 24.75
C LEU A 596 10.35 -30.49 25.50
N ALA A 597 11.09 -31.28 26.28
CA ALA A 597 10.53 -32.38 27.06
C ALA A 597 9.47 -31.89 28.07
N THR A 598 9.75 -30.77 28.74
CA THR A 598 8.79 -30.11 29.65
C THR A 598 7.52 -29.68 28.90
N ALA A 599 7.67 -29.13 27.69
CA ALA A 599 6.55 -28.74 26.84
C ALA A 599 5.71 -29.94 26.36
N ILE A 600 6.35 -31.06 26.01
CA ILE A 600 5.67 -32.29 25.64
C ILE A 600 4.90 -32.86 26.83
N ALA A 601 5.53 -32.92 28.01
CA ALA A 601 4.91 -33.43 29.23
C ALA A 601 3.65 -32.65 29.62
N ALA A 602 3.61 -31.34 29.36
CA ALA A 602 2.43 -30.51 29.64
C ALA A 602 1.20 -30.85 28.77
N LEU A 603 1.38 -31.48 27.60
CA LEU A 603 0.28 -31.89 26.70
C LEU A 603 0.13 -33.41 26.54
N GLY A 604 1.11 -34.20 26.98
CA GLY A 604 1.13 -35.65 26.82
C GLY A 604 1.72 -36.07 25.48
N SER A 605 0.93 -36.07 24.39
CA SER A 605 1.37 -36.53 23.06
C SER A 605 1.11 -35.51 21.95
N PRO A 606 1.76 -34.32 22.00
CA PRO A 606 1.53 -33.26 21.04
C PRO A 606 2.23 -33.46 19.71
N ALA A 607 1.69 -32.80 18.68
CA ALA A 607 2.46 -32.49 17.49
C ALA A 607 3.53 -31.44 17.85
N VAL A 608 4.76 -31.62 17.38
CA VAL A 608 5.85 -30.65 17.59
C VAL A 608 6.12 -29.93 16.28
N PHE A 609 5.87 -28.63 16.25
CA PHE A 609 6.21 -27.76 15.12
C PHE A 609 7.42 -26.90 15.51
N THR A 610 8.56 -27.13 14.88
CA THR A 610 9.80 -26.40 15.21
C THR A 610 10.71 -26.21 14.01
N ALA A 611 11.64 -25.25 14.09
CA ALA A 611 12.57 -24.94 13.03
C ALA A 611 13.71 -25.97 12.94
N PRO A 612 14.28 -26.25 11.76
CA PRO A 612 15.43 -27.15 11.62
C PRO A 612 16.65 -26.74 12.48
N ALA A 613 16.81 -25.45 12.77
CA ALA A 613 17.87 -24.96 13.65
C ALA A 613 17.65 -25.38 15.11
N ALA A 614 16.40 -25.40 15.58
CA ALA A 614 16.04 -25.86 16.91
C ALA A 614 16.32 -27.36 17.06
N LEU A 615 16.00 -28.16 16.04
CA LEU A 615 16.26 -29.62 16.05
C LEU A 615 17.74 -29.95 16.28
N ARG A 616 18.67 -29.14 15.75
CA ARG A 616 20.10 -29.34 16.01
C ARG A 616 20.45 -29.14 17.48
N ASN A 617 20.01 -28.02 18.06
CA ASN A 617 20.31 -27.72 19.46
C ASN A 617 19.63 -28.68 20.43
N ILE A 618 18.43 -29.18 20.10
CA ILE A 618 17.78 -30.26 20.84
C ILE A 618 18.66 -31.52 20.84
N LEU A 619 19.19 -31.93 19.68
CA LEU A 619 20.10 -33.08 19.61
C LEU A 619 21.40 -32.83 20.39
N ASP A 620 21.96 -31.62 20.29
CA ASP A 620 23.20 -31.23 20.98
C ASP A 620 23.04 -31.15 22.51
N THR A 621 21.81 -31.00 23.02
CA THR A 621 21.48 -30.90 24.45
C THR A 621 20.73 -32.12 24.98
N ALA A 622 20.64 -33.21 24.21
CA ALA A 622 19.89 -34.41 24.57
C ALA A 622 20.47 -35.14 25.79
N ASP A 623 21.76 -34.96 26.08
CA ASP A 623 22.44 -35.52 27.27
C ASP A 623 21.98 -34.86 28.58
N GLN A 624 21.33 -33.69 28.50
CA GLN A 624 20.77 -32.95 29.64
C GLN A 624 19.39 -33.46 30.09
N LEU A 625 18.79 -34.40 29.34
CA LEU A 625 17.52 -35.02 29.72
C LEU A 625 17.69 -35.91 30.96
N ASP A 626 16.75 -35.80 31.88
CA ASP A 626 16.59 -36.76 32.98
C ASP A 626 15.96 -38.07 32.46
N ASP A 627 15.82 -39.06 33.35
CA ASP A 627 15.30 -40.37 32.96
C ASP A 627 13.81 -40.36 32.56
N ALA A 628 13.07 -39.32 32.93
CA ALA A 628 11.67 -39.13 32.52
C ALA A 628 11.57 -38.43 31.16
N GLY A 629 12.51 -37.55 30.83
CA GLY A 629 12.57 -36.81 29.57
C GLY A 629 13.22 -37.57 28.41
N ARG A 630 14.06 -38.58 28.70
CA ARG A 630 14.60 -39.52 27.71
C ARG A 630 13.53 -40.45 27.17
#